data_AF-A0A0V1M080-F1
#
_entry.id   AF-A0A0V1M080-F1
#
_cell.length_a   1.000
_cell.length_b   1.000
_cell.length_c   1.000
_cell.angle_alpha   90.00
_cell.angle_beta   90.00
_cell.angle_gamma   90.00
#
_symmetry.space_group_name_H-M   'P 1'
#
loop_
_entity.id
_entity.type
_entity.pdbx_description
1 polymer ?
#
loop_
_entity_poly.entity_id
_entity_poly.type
_entity_poly.pdbx_seq_one_letter_code
_entity_poly.pdbx_strand_id
1 'polypeptide(L)'
;MNKSKNNNESEVSKGKLRFSVVCSSNMNRSMEAHAMLQKKGFNVRSFGSGSQVKLPGPSPTAHNIYSFSTPYEEIYKDLVAKDKNLYTQNGLLNMLDRNRRVKPHPERFQEYKGLSDVIICCEERVYDQVYECYVLEGKGR
;
A
#
# COMPACT_ATOMS: atom_id res chain seq x y z
N MET A 1 -52.64 -25.34 -9.79
CA MET A 1 -52.99 -24.12 -10.54
C MET A 1 -51.96 -23.05 -10.22
N ASN A 2 -51.40 -22.46 -11.26
CA ASN A 2 -50.25 -21.56 -11.27
C ASN A 2 -50.46 -20.28 -10.42
N LYS A 3 -49.38 -19.82 -9.78
CA LYS A 3 -48.70 -18.59 -10.23
C LYS A 3 -47.32 -18.47 -9.61
N SER A 4 -46.31 -18.72 -10.45
CA SER A 4 -44.97 -18.21 -10.33
C SER A 4 -44.98 -16.69 -10.13
N LYS A 5 -44.11 -16.20 -9.25
CA LYS A 5 -43.45 -14.91 -9.43
C LYS A 5 -41.95 -15.14 -9.26
N ASN A 6 -41.30 -15.39 -10.40
CA ASN A 6 -39.90 -15.07 -10.58
C ASN A 6 -39.73 -13.59 -10.30
N ASN A 7 -38.71 -13.22 -9.53
CA ASN A 7 -38.02 -11.95 -9.72
C ASN A 7 -36.52 -12.26 -9.67
N ASN A 8 -35.98 -12.52 -10.87
CA ASN A 8 -34.57 -12.37 -11.19
C ASN A 8 -34.21 -10.90 -10.97
N GLU A 9 -33.74 -10.53 -9.78
CA GLU A 9 -32.93 -9.34 -9.62
C GLU A 9 -31.50 -9.68 -10.08
N SER A 10 -31.30 -9.54 -11.39
CA SER A 10 -30.03 -9.27 -12.06
C SER A 10 -28.77 -9.50 -11.22
N GLU A 11 -28.25 -10.73 -11.23
CA GLU A 11 -26.84 -10.99 -10.96
C GLU A 11 -26.01 -10.30 -12.04
N VAL A 12 -25.74 -9.01 -11.86
CA VAL A 12 -24.53 -8.45 -12.43
C VAL A 12 -23.42 -8.99 -11.55
N SER A 13 -22.68 -9.99 -12.02
CA SER A 13 -21.37 -10.31 -11.48
C SER A 13 -20.42 -9.13 -11.77
N LYS A 14 -20.64 -8.01 -11.08
CA LYS A 14 -19.71 -6.87 -11.03
C LYS A 14 -18.44 -7.42 -10.39
N GLY A 15 -17.40 -7.61 -11.20
CA GLY A 15 -16.09 -8.02 -10.68
C GLY A 15 -15.71 -7.16 -9.48
N LYS A 16 -15.09 -7.76 -8.46
CA LYS A 16 -14.64 -7.03 -7.27
C LYS A 16 -13.77 -5.83 -7.68
N LEU A 17 -14.22 -4.62 -7.33
CA LEU A 17 -13.47 -3.38 -7.55
C LEU A 17 -12.04 -3.51 -7.02
N ARG A 18 -11.07 -3.08 -7.83
CA ARG A 18 -9.64 -3.07 -7.54
C ARG A 18 -9.26 -1.74 -6.90
N PHE A 19 -8.89 -1.77 -5.64
CA PHE A 19 -8.44 -0.61 -4.88
C PHE A 19 -6.92 -0.54 -4.86
N SER A 20 -6.36 0.64 -5.08
CA SER A 20 -4.95 0.93 -4.89
C SER A 20 -4.79 2.05 -3.88
N VAL A 21 -4.14 1.78 -2.75
CA VAL A 21 -3.85 2.80 -1.74
C VAL A 21 -2.40 3.26 -1.83
N VAL A 22 -2.15 4.55 -1.99
CA VAL A 22 -0.82 5.09 -2.26
C VAL A 22 -0.42 6.09 -1.16
N CYS A 23 0.77 5.91 -0.59
CA CYS A 23 1.42 6.90 0.27
C CYS A 23 2.84 7.17 -0.26
N SER A 24 3.72 7.83 0.50
CA SER A 24 5.09 8.11 0.04
C SER A 24 5.98 6.85 0.02
N SER A 25 6.23 6.21 1.17
CA SER A 25 7.20 5.11 1.31
C SER A 25 6.60 3.69 1.28
N ASN A 26 5.27 3.55 1.13
CA ASN A 26 4.56 2.27 1.31
C ASN A 26 4.89 1.54 2.62
N MET A 27 4.98 2.30 3.72
CA MET A 27 5.38 1.78 5.04
C MET A 27 4.24 1.84 6.06
N ASN A 28 3.62 3.00 6.23
CA ASN A 28 2.63 3.22 7.27
C ASN A 28 1.19 3.32 6.71
N ARG A 29 0.76 4.53 6.33
CA ARG A 29 -0.63 4.86 5.94
C ARG A 29 -1.23 3.88 4.91
N SER A 30 -0.56 3.65 3.78
CA SER A 30 -1.09 2.76 2.74
C SER A 30 -1.07 1.28 3.14
N MET A 31 -0.17 0.85 4.02
CA MET A 31 -0.12 -0.53 4.51
C MET A 31 -1.15 -0.82 5.60
N GLU A 32 -1.45 0.16 6.46
CA GLU A 32 -2.56 0.05 7.42
C GLU A 32 -3.90 -0.07 6.69
N ALA A 33 -4.14 0.81 5.70
CA ALA A 33 -5.33 0.74 4.87
C ALA A 33 -5.42 -0.58 4.09
N HIS A 34 -4.30 -1.06 3.53
CA HIS A 34 -4.24 -2.37 2.86
C HIS A 34 -4.68 -3.48 3.81
N ALA A 35 -4.05 -3.60 4.98
CA ALA A 35 -4.35 -4.66 5.94
C ALA A 35 -5.84 -4.64 6.35
N MET A 36 -6.40 -3.45 6.58
CA MET A 36 -7.79 -3.28 6.97
C MET A 36 -8.77 -3.65 5.83
N LEU A 37 -8.53 -3.16 4.61
CA LEU A 37 -9.36 -3.46 3.44
C LEU A 37 -9.28 -4.95 3.05
N GLN A 38 -8.08 -5.54 3.11
CA GLN A 38 -7.88 -6.96 2.84
C GLN A 38 -8.64 -7.83 3.85
N LYS A 39 -8.60 -7.49 5.15
CA LYS A 39 -9.38 -8.19 6.19
C LYS A 39 -10.88 -8.12 5.96
N LYS A 40 -11.37 -7.09 5.26
CA LYS A 40 -12.78 -6.93 4.87
C LYS A 40 -13.12 -7.58 3.52
N GLY A 41 -12.17 -8.23 2.87
CA GLY A 41 -12.38 -9.00 1.63
C GLY A 41 -12.36 -8.18 0.34
N PHE A 42 -11.91 -6.91 0.40
CA PHE A 42 -11.70 -6.08 -0.78
C PHE A 42 -10.49 -6.54 -1.59
N ASN A 43 -10.57 -6.37 -2.91
CA ASN A 43 -9.43 -6.55 -3.79
C ASN A 43 -8.55 -5.30 -3.73
N VAL A 44 -7.51 -5.32 -2.89
CA VAL A 44 -6.68 -4.16 -2.59
C VAL A 44 -5.21 -4.42 -2.84
N ARG A 45 -4.51 -3.42 -3.37
CA ARG A 45 -3.05 -3.31 -3.37
C ARG A 45 -2.64 -1.98 -2.72
N SER A 46 -1.37 -1.88 -2.34
CA SER A 46 -0.83 -0.63 -1.80
C SER A 46 0.55 -0.33 -2.33
N PHE A 47 0.87 0.96 -2.43
CA PHE A 47 2.08 1.44 -3.08
C PHE A 47 2.66 2.67 -2.38
N GLY A 48 3.86 3.03 -2.86
CA GLY A 48 4.59 4.25 -2.55
C GLY A 48 4.80 5.09 -3.81
N SER A 49 4.66 6.40 -3.73
CA SER A 49 4.95 7.31 -4.85
C SER A 49 6.34 7.96 -4.74
N GLY A 50 7.02 7.82 -3.60
CA GLY A 50 8.35 8.38 -3.37
C GLY A 50 9.42 7.79 -4.29
N SER A 51 10.59 8.42 -4.33
CA SER A 51 11.77 7.88 -5.02
C SER A 51 12.42 6.72 -4.25
N GLN A 52 12.34 6.75 -2.92
CA GLN A 52 12.92 5.77 -2.01
C GLN A 52 12.04 5.59 -0.78
N VAL A 53 12.22 4.48 -0.09
CA VAL A 53 11.58 4.20 1.19
C VAL A 53 12.34 4.92 2.29
N LYS A 54 11.68 5.84 2.99
CA LYS A 54 12.26 6.57 4.12
C LYS A 54 11.54 6.21 5.42
N LEU A 55 12.32 5.84 6.43
CA LEU A 55 11.88 5.59 7.80
C LEU A 55 12.62 6.53 8.77
N PRO A 56 12.00 6.94 9.88
CA PRO A 56 12.67 7.70 10.94
C PRO A 56 13.94 6.99 11.46
N GLY A 57 14.98 7.78 11.73
CA GLY A 57 16.20 7.34 12.40
C GLY A 57 16.27 7.84 13.85
N PRO A 58 17.48 7.85 14.47
CA PRO A 58 17.68 8.25 15.87
C PRO A 58 17.52 9.76 16.12
N SER A 59 17.48 10.58 15.07
CA SER A 59 17.24 12.02 15.16
C SER A 59 16.27 12.48 14.07
N PRO A 60 15.67 13.68 14.19
CA PRO A 60 14.73 14.20 13.19
C PRO A 60 15.31 14.34 11.78
N THR A 61 16.62 14.56 11.66
CA THR A 61 17.33 14.72 10.39
C THR A 61 17.95 13.42 9.87
N ALA A 62 18.03 12.38 10.72
CA ALA A 62 18.53 11.08 10.33
C ALA A 62 17.39 10.18 9.84
N HIS A 63 17.58 9.57 8.68
CA HIS A 63 16.62 8.65 8.09
C HIS A 63 17.27 7.32 7.72
N ASN A 64 16.53 6.22 7.92
CA ASN A 64 16.86 4.94 7.33
C ASN A 64 16.25 4.90 5.92
N ILE A 65 17.09 4.73 4.91
CA ILE A 65 16.72 4.83 3.49
C ILE A 65 16.94 3.48 2.82
N TYR A 66 15.93 3.01 2.09
CA TYR A 66 15.97 1.74 1.37
C TYR A 66 15.40 1.87 -0.04
N SER A 67 15.75 0.91 -0.90
CA SER A 67 15.10 0.73 -2.19
C SER A 67 13.69 0.17 -2.00
N PHE A 68 12.79 0.43 -2.95
CA PHE A 68 11.49 -0.26 -3.01
C PHE A 68 11.63 -1.77 -3.22
N SER A 69 12.75 -2.23 -3.81
CA SER A 69 13.01 -3.65 -3.98
C SER A 69 13.43 -4.37 -2.69
N THR A 70 13.67 -3.65 -1.58
CA THR A 70 14.16 -4.24 -0.33
C THR A 70 13.01 -4.89 0.45
N PRO A 71 13.05 -6.22 0.73
CA PRO A 71 12.05 -6.89 1.54
C PRO A 71 11.87 -6.28 2.93
N TYR A 72 10.63 -6.23 3.44
CA TYR A 72 10.37 -5.75 4.80
C TYR A 72 11.10 -6.59 5.86
N GLU A 73 11.36 -7.87 5.58
CA GLU A 73 12.19 -8.75 6.41
C GLU A 73 13.62 -8.21 6.58
N GLU A 74 14.24 -7.77 5.49
CA GLU A 74 15.61 -7.25 5.51
C GLU A 74 15.67 -5.92 6.24
N ILE A 75 14.68 -5.04 6.01
CA ILE A 75 14.55 -3.78 6.73
C ILE A 75 14.38 -4.04 8.23
N TYR A 76 13.55 -5.00 8.62
CA TYR A 76 13.36 -5.38 10.01
C TYR A 76 14.68 -5.84 10.65
N LYS A 77 15.41 -6.75 9.99
CA LYS A 77 16.70 -7.25 10.50
C LYS A 77 17.75 -6.15 10.62
N ASP A 78 17.82 -5.25 9.65
CA ASP A 78 18.72 -4.09 9.67
C ASP A 78 18.41 -3.16 10.85
N LEU A 79 17.13 -2.81 11.08
CA LEU A 79 16.77 -1.96 12.22
C LEU A 79 17.04 -2.66 13.56
N VAL A 80 16.77 -3.96 13.68
CA VAL A 80 17.13 -4.73 14.88
C VAL A 80 18.63 -4.71 15.14
N ALA A 81 19.45 -4.85 14.10
CA ALA A 81 20.91 -4.81 14.22
C ALA A 81 21.44 -3.42 14.59
N LYS A 82 20.80 -2.35 14.10
CA LYS A 82 21.16 -0.96 14.40
C LYS A 82 20.83 -0.56 15.84
N ASP A 83 19.56 -0.70 16.24
CA ASP A 83 19.11 -0.39 17.61
C ASP A 83 17.71 -0.96 17.85
N LYS A 84 17.64 -2.22 18.32
CA LYS A 84 16.36 -2.88 18.62
C LYS A 84 15.51 -2.09 19.61
N ASN A 85 16.11 -1.45 20.63
CA ASN A 85 15.34 -0.78 21.68
C ASN A 85 14.65 0.47 21.14
N LEU A 86 15.39 1.33 20.44
CA LEU A 86 14.85 2.52 19.79
C LEU A 86 13.71 2.17 18.83
N TYR A 87 13.94 1.21 17.93
CA TYR A 87 12.96 0.88 16.88
C TYR A 87 11.77 0.05 17.38
N THR A 88 11.88 -0.55 18.57
CA THR A 88 10.74 -1.10 19.29
C THR A 88 9.90 0.02 19.90
N GLN A 89 10.54 0.96 20.63
CA GLN A 89 9.87 2.04 21.35
C GLN A 89 9.12 3.00 20.42
N ASN A 90 9.69 3.32 19.25
CA ASN A 90 9.01 4.16 18.25
C ASN A 90 8.00 3.40 17.36
N GLY A 91 7.85 2.09 17.58
CA GLY A 91 6.87 1.25 16.90
C GLY A 91 7.24 0.82 15.47
N LEU A 92 8.43 1.14 14.96
CA LEU A 92 8.82 0.75 13.59
C LEU A 92 8.93 -0.76 13.42
N LEU A 93 9.46 -1.49 14.41
CA LEU A 93 9.53 -2.96 14.31
C LEU A 93 8.14 -3.60 14.27
N ASN A 94 7.20 -3.12 15.09
CA ASN A 94 5.81 -3.58 15.08
C ASN A 94 5.12 -3.28 13.74
N MET A 95 5.36 -2.09 13.17
CA MET A 95 4.87 -1.70 11.85
C MET A 95 5.41 -2.62 10.75
N LEU A 96 6.70 -2.93 10.77
CA LEU A 96 7.34 -3.82 9.81
C LEU A 96 6.81 -5.25 9.90
N ASP A 97 6.56 -5.75 11.12
CA ASP A 97 5.93 -7.06 11.31
C ASP A 97 4.53 -7.13 10.72
N ARG A 98 3.73 -6.05 10.85
CA ARG A 98 2.45 -5.95 10.14
C ARG A 98 2.67 -6.01 8.63
N ASN A 99 3.63 -5.25 8.10
CA ASN A 99 3.88 -5.17 6.66
C ASN A 99 4.29 -6.52 6.06
N ARG A 100 5.18 -7.25 6.74
CA ARG A 100 5.64 -8.60 6.35
C ARG A 100 4.50 -9.61 6.20
N ARG A 101 3.43 -9.47 6.99
CA ARG A 101 2.23 -10.33 6.90
C ARG A 101 1.31 -9.97 5.73
N VAL A 102 1.39 -8.74 5.22
CA VAL A 102 0.55 -8.24 4.14
C VAL A 102 1.17 -8.56 2.78
N LYS A 103 2.48 -8.25 2.61
CA LYS A 103 3.23 -8.50 1.37
C LYS A 103 4.75 -8.46 1.61
N PRO A 104 5.60 -9.00 0.70
CA PRO A 104 7.03 -9.19 0.98
C PRO A 104 7.88 -7.91 1.01
N HIS A 105 7.58 -6.93 0.15
CA HIS A 105 8.36 -5.69 0.02
C HIS A 105 7.45 -4.50 -0.34
N PRO A 106 7.87 -3.25 -0.07
CA PRO A 106 7.16 -2.07 -0.55
C PRO A 106 7.18 -2.03 -2.08
N GLU A 107 6.16 -1.46 -2.71
CA GLU A 107 6.07 -1.38 -4.17
C GLU A 107 5.91 0.07 -4.60
N ARG A 108 6.63 0.46 -5.66
CA ARG A 108 6.55 1.81 -6.20
C ARG A 108 5.41 1.91 -7.22
N PHE A 109 4.53 2.91 -7.06
CA PHE A 109 3.33 3.04 -7.87
C PHE A 109 3.65 3.26 -9.35
N GLN A 110 4.71 4.03 -9.64
CA GLN A 110 5.11 4.34 -11.01
C GLN A 110 5.56 3.09 -11.81
N GLU A 111 5.97 2.03 -11.12
CA GLU A 111 6.41 0.76 -11.71
C GLU A 111 5.26 -0.24 -11.89
N TYR A 112 4.12 0.00 -11.23
CA TYR A 112 2.95 -0.86 -11.31
C TYR A 112 2.34 -0.83 -12.72
N LYS A 113 2.16 -2.01 -13.32
CA LYS A 113 1.57 -2.21 -14.65
C LYS A 113 0.15 -2.77 -14.62
N GLY A 114 -0.39 -3.02 -13.44
CA GLY A 114 -1.75 -3.48 -13.30
C GLY A 114 -2.76 -2.33 -13.35
N LEU A 115 -4.03 -2.69 -13.30
CA LEU A 115 -5.15 -1.76 -13.33
C LEU A 115 -5.70 -1.51 -11.91
N SER A 116 -6.28 -0.33 -11.72
CA SER A 116 -6.97 0.07 -10.49
C SER A 116 -8.28 0.73 -10.87
N ASP A 117 -9.39 0.34 -10.24
CA ASP A 117 -10.69 0.98 -10.44
C ASP A 117 -10.84 2.21 -9.54
N VAL A 118 -10.24 2.16 -8.35
CA VAL A 118 -10.20 3.27 -7.38
C VAL A 118 -8.79 3.42 -6.84
N ILE A 119 -8.24 4.64 -6.93
CA ILE A 119 -6.94 4.98 -6.34
C ILE A 119 -7.17 5.95 -5.18
N ILE A 120 -6.65 5.60 -3.99
CA ILE A 120 -6.77 6.38 -2.76
C ILE A 120 -5.38 6.92 -2.41
N CYS A 121 -5.19 8.24 -2.47
CA CYS A 121 -3.94 8.90 -2.12
C CYS A 121 -3.99 9.42 -0.68
N CYS A 122 -2.95 9.12 0.12
CA CYS A 122 -2.94 9.45 1.54
C CYS A 122 -2.54 10.91 1.89
N GLU A 123 -2.20 11.73 0.89
CA GLU A 123 -1.92 13.16 1.01
C GLU A 123 -1.87 13.81 -0.39
N GLU A 124 -1.99 15.15 -0.45
CA GLU A 124 -2.02 15.94 -1.68
C GLU A 124 -0.78 15.72 -2.56
N ARG A 125 0.43 15.80 -1.99
CA ARG A 125 1.67 15.55 -2.74
C ARG A 125 1.72 14.17 -3.39
N VAL A 126 1.17 13.14 -2.74
CA VAL A 126 1.10 11.78 -3.30
C VAL A 126 0.08 11.74 -4.43
N TYR A 127 -1.03 12.47 -4.29
CA TYR A 127 -2.02 12.61 -5.35
C TYR A 127 -1.41 13.23 -6.61
N ASP A 128 -0.66 14.33 -6.49
CA ASP A 128 -0.02 14.98 -7.65
C ASP A 128 0.90 14.02 -8.41
N GLN A 129 1.74 13.28 -7.68
CA GLN A 129 2.67 12.29 -8.25
C GLN A 129 1.95 11.13 -8.94
N VAL A 130 0.83 10.68 -8.36
CA VAL A 130 -0.01 9.63 -8.96
C VAL A 130 -0.72 10.16 -10.19
N TYR A 131 -1.25 11.38 -10.15
CA TYR A 131 -1.95 12.02 -11.25
C TYR A 131 -1.04 12.21 -12.46
N GLU A 132 0.16 12.76 -12.25
CA GLU A 132 1.18 12.90 -13.30
C GLU A 132 1.50 11.54 -13.95
N CYS A 133 1.80 10.53 -13.14
CA CYS A 133 2.20 9.22 -13.65
C CYS A 133 1.05 8.41 -14.28
N TYR A 134 -0.17 8.51 -13.77
CA TYR A 134 -1.29 7.67 -14.20
C TYR A 134 -2.08 8.30 -15.35
N VAL A 135 -2.30 9.61 -15.29
CA VAL A 135 -3.19 10.34 -16.21
C VAL A 135 -2.39 10.95 -17.36
N LEU A 136 -1.27 11.62 -17.09
CA LEU A 136 -0.50 12.30 -18.13
C LEU A 136 0.38 11.34 -18.93
N GLU A 137 1.01 10.36 -18.28
CA GLU A 137 1.82 9.33 -18.95
C GLU A 137 0.97 8.18 -19.54
N GLY A 138 -0.36 8.24 -19.45
CA GLY A 138 -1.27 7.35 -20.16
C GLY A 138 -1.40 5.92 -19.61
N LYS A 139 -0.98 5.63 -18.36
CA LYS A 139 -1.09 4.29 -17.75
C LYS A 139 -2.52 3.89 -17.35
N GLY A 140 -3.46 4.84 -17.35
CA GLY A 140 -4.87 4.60 -17.09
C GLY A 140 -5.75 4.37 -18.34
N ARG A 141 -5.15 4.26 -19.53
CA ARG A 141 -5.87 3.96 -20.78
C ARG A 141 -5.67 2.51 -21.22
#